data_AF-A0AAJ1X3Q0-F1
#
_entry.id   AF-A0AAJ1X3Q0-F1
#
_cell.length_a   1.000
_cell.length_b   1.000
_cell.length_c   1.000
_cell.angle_alpha   90.00
_cell.angle_beta   90.00
_cell.angle_gamma   90.00
#
_symmetry.space_group_name_H-M   'P 1'
#
loop_
_entity.id
_entity.type
_entity.pdbx_description
1 polymer ?
#
loop_
_entity_poly.entity_id
_entity_poly.type
_entity_poly.pdbx_seq_one_letter_code
_entity_poly.pdbx_strand_id
1 'polypeptide(L)'
;MDGMSTPRSDRSEQSREQGGLRGWWRRVTRPWPEAAFTEIGTRAVVLDAVGEQPVAVIREVRRVTGWDLARATHAVEAAPSQPPAGSTTQGVVLVAGLSATSAAAACEALARAGATARVAEGW
;
A
#
# COMPACT_ATOMS: atom_id res chain seq x y z
N MET A 1 21.30 44.34 44.32
CA MET A 1 20.63 44.94 43.15
C MET A 1 21.46 44.44 41.98
N ASP A 2 21.04 43.47 41.17
CA ASP A 2 19.73 43.02 40.68
C ASP A 2 19.83 41.49 40.52
N GLY A 3 18.80 40.67 40.75
CA GLY A 3 17.61 40.59 39.89
C GLY A 3 17.48 39.14 39.40
N MET A 4 16.73 38.36 40.18
CA MET A 4 16.36 36.96 40.00
C MET A 4 15.63 36.73 38.66
N SER A 5 15.93 35.66 37.92
CA SER A 5 14.98 34.95 37.05
C SER A 5 15.56 33.63 36.52
N THR A 6 15.18 32.53 37.15
CA THR A 6 15.18 31.19 36.56
C THR A 6 14.18 31.12 35.40
N PRO A 7 14.50 30.49 34.27
CA PRO A 7 13.48 29.87 33.44
C PRO A 7 13.33 28.39 33.82
N ARG A 8 12.23 28.15 34.51
CA ARG A 8 11.39 26.95 34.54
C ARG A 8 11.43 26.19 33.20
N SER A 9 11.98 24.98 33.19
CA SER A 9 11.79 24.02 32.09
C SER A 9 10.38 23.45 32.17
N ASP A 10 9.46 24.18 31.54
CA ASP A 10 8.11 23.74 31.25
C ASP A 10 8.15 22.67 30.14
N ARG A 11 7.56 21.51 30.44
CA ARG A 11 6.63 20.78 29.57
C ARG A 11 7.15 20.14 28.27
N SER A 12 7.20 18.81 28.33
CA SER A 12 6.79 17.82 27.33
C SER A 12 6.05 18.35 26.10
N GLU A 13 6.43 17.90 24.90
CA GLU A 13 5.56 17.54 23.75
C GLU A 13 6.45 17.48 22.50
N GLN A 14 6.74 16.30 21.97
CA GLN A 14 5.92 15.53 21.02
C GLN A 14 6.43 15.67 19.59
N SER A 15 6.26 14.55 18.88
CA SER A 15 6.19 14.46 17.44
C SER A 15 7.49 14.64 16.68
N ARG A 16 8.14 13.47 16.49
CA ARG A 16 8.28 12.86 15.17
C ARG A 16 8.38 13.90 14.08
N GLU A 17 9.63 14.25 13.81
CA GLU A 17 10.08 15.04 12.68
C GLU A 17 9.20 14.72 11.47
N GLN A 18 8.29 15.67 11.23
CA GLN A 18 7.45 15.79 10.06
C GLN A 18 8.36 16.16 8.89
N GLY A 19 9.14 15.18 8.43
CA GLY A 19 10.04 15.29 7.30
C GLY A 19 9.49 14.55 6.08
N GLY A 20 8.56 15.16 5.34
CA GLY A 20 8.55 14.95 3.89
C GLY A 20 7.56 13.96 3.27
N LEU A 21 6.35 13.80 3.80
CA LEU A 21 5.22 13.18 3.06
C LEU A 21 4.85 13.93 1.76
N ARG A 22 5.47 15.08 1.48
CA ARG A 22 5.24 15.91 0.29
C ARG A 22 6.27 15.70 -0.83
N GLY A 23 7.34 14.91 -0.61
CA GLY A 23 8.46 14.77 -1.55
C GLY A 23 8.63 13.39 -2.20
N TRP A 24 8.11 12.32 -1.60
CA TRP A 24 8.31 10.95 -2.13
C TRP A 24 7.62 10.71 -3.49
N TRP A 25 6.61 11.51 -3.83
CA TRP A 25 5.80 11.40 -5.06
C TRP A 25 6.60 11.55 -6.35
N ARG A 26 7.74 12.26 -6.35
CA ARG A 26 8.54 12.49 -7.57
C ARG A 26 9.53 11.38 -7.90
N ARG A 27 9.82 10.47 -6.95
CA ARG A 27 10.79 9.38 -7.19
C ARG A 27 10.12 8.06 -7.61
N VAL A 28 8.80 7.96 -7.44
CA VAL A 28 7.98 6.77 -7.79
C VAL A 28 7.09 7.04 -9.01
N THR A 29 7.49 7.96 -9.89
CA THR A 29 6.96 8.09 -11.25
C THR A 29 7.82 7.31 -12.24
N ARG A 30 8.27 6.10 -11.87
CA ARG A 30 8.46 5.13 -12.94
C ARG A 30 7.04 4.84 -13.43
N PRO A 31 6.69 5.09 -14.70
CA PRO A 31 5.49 4.51 -15.24
C PRO A 31 5.58 3.02 -14.90
N TRP A 32 4.57 2.51 -14.20
CA TRP A 32 4.45 1.08 -14.01
C TRP A 32 4.61 0.47 -15.41
N PRO A 33 5.59 -0.41 -15.66
CA PRO A 33 5.90 -0.78 -17.02
C PRO A 33 4.64 -1.39 -17.61
N GLU A 34 4.05 -0.74 -18.62
CA GLU A 34 3.09 -1.41 -19.52
C GLU A 34 3.68 -2.74 -20.02
N ALA A 35 5.02 -2.81 -20.10
CA ALA A 35 5.80 -4.01 -20.39
C ALA A 35 5.72 -5.12 -19.32
N ALA A 36 5.28 -4.87 -18.09
CA ALA A 36 5.06 -5.93 -17.10
C ALA A 36 3.81 -6.77 -17.42
N PHE A 37 2.84 -6.24 -18.17
CA PHE A 37 1.60 -6.96 -18.50
C PHE A 37 1.62 -7.66 -19.86
N THR A 38 2.75 -7.62 -20.58
CA THR A 38 2.85 -8.23 -21.91
C THR A 38 3.13 -9.74 -21.86
N GLU A 39 3.52 -10.25 -20.69
CA GLU A 39 3.65 -11.68 -20.44
C GLU A 39 2.38 -12.21 -19.79
N ILE A 40 1.57 -12.92 -20.58
CA ILE A 40 0.45 -13.70 -20.07
C ILE A 40 1.03 -14.78 -19.16
N GLY A 41 0.67 -14.76 -17.88
CA GLY A 41 1.05 -15.80 -16.92
C GLY A 41 -0.16 -16.37 -16.19
N THR A 42 0.08 -17.33 -15.31
CA THR A 42 -0.98 -18.07 -14.58
C THR A 42 -1.16 -17.58 -13.14
N ARG A 43 -0.63 -16.38 -12.84
CA ARG A 43 -0.62 -15.82 -11.49
C ARG A 43 -1.63 -14.69 -11.34
N ALA A 44 -2.16 -14.58 -10.13
CA ALA A 44 -3.01 -13.48 -9.71
C ALA A 44 -2.47 -12.83 -8.45
N VAL A 45 -2.79 -11.55 -8.27
CA VAL A 45 -2.49 -10.80 -7.05
C VAL A 45 -3.77 -10.69 -6.25
N VAL A 46 -3.71 -11.20 -5.02
CA VAL A 46 -4.81 -11.21 -4.07
C VAL A 46 -4.48 -10.26 -2.93
N LEU A 47 -5.36 -9.32 -2.66
CA LEU A 47 -5.31 -8.44 -1.50
C LEU A 47 -5.91 -9.17 -0.30
N ASP A 48 -5.05 -9.59 0.63
CA ASP A 48 -5.49 -10.29 1.84
C ASP A 48 -5.83 -9.31 2.95
N ALA A 49 -5.15 -8.17 3.05
CA ALA A 49 -5.49 -7.13 4.02
C ALA A 49 -5.07 -5.73 3.57
N VAL A 50 -5.82 -4.72 4.00
CA VAL A 50 -5.57 -3.32 3.65
C VAL A 50 -4.59 -2.63 4.62
N GLY A 51 -4.55 -3.07 5.87
CA GLY A 51 -3.80 -2.40 6.94
C GLY A 51 -4.38 -1.03 7.30
N GLU A 52 -3.55 -0.21 7.94
CA GLU A 52 -3.94 1.10 8.51
C GLU A 52 -4.00 2.25 7.48
N GLN A 53 -3.64 1.98 6.21
CA GLN A 53 -3.48 3.01 5.17
C GLN A 53 -4.36 2.78 3.93
N PRO A 54 -5.70 2.72 4.06
CA PRO A 54 -6.60 2.38 2.96
C PRO A 54 -6.49 3.33 1.76
N VAL A 55 -6.28 4.63 1.99
CA VAL A 55 -6.12 5.61 0.91
C VAL A 55 -4.84 5.36 0.09
N ALA A 56 -3.76 4.93 0.73
CA ALA A 56 -2.52 4.58 0.04
C ALA A 56 -2.71 3.31 -0.80
N VAL A 57 -3.40 2.31 -0.24
CA VAL A 57 -3.72 1.05 -0.93
C VAL A 57 -4.62 1.28 -2.13
N ILE A 58 -5.70 2.06 -2.01
CA ILE A 58 -6.59 2.42 -3.15
C ILE A 58 -5.76 3.04 -4.29
N ARG A 59 -4.84 3.95 -3.97
CA ARG A 59 -3.99 4.59 -4.97
C ARG A 59 -3.04 3.61 -5.65
N GLU A 60 -2.53 2.62 -4.94
CA GLU A 60 -1.65 1.62 -5.51
C GLU A 60 -2.42 0.59 -6.34
N VAL A 61 -3.59 0.14 -5.86
CA VAL A 61 -4.52 -0.71 -6.62
C VAL A 61 -4.82 -0.07 -7.97
N ARG A 62 -5.17 1.23 -8.00
CA ARG A 62 -5.42 1.95 -9.26
C ARG A 62 -4.21 1.99 -10.20
N ARG A 63 -2.99 2.09 -9.67
CA ARG A 63 -1.77 2.07 -10.50
C ARG A 63 -1.50 0.69 -11.07
N VAL A 64 -1.69 -0.35 -10.27
CA VAL A 64 -1.41 -1.74 -10.65
C VAL A 64 -2.47 -2.26 -11.61
N THR A 65 -3.75 -2.01 -11.36
CA THR A 65 -4.86 -2.60 -12.13
C THR A 65 -5.42 -1.68 -13.23
N GLY A 66 -5.09 -0.38 -13.19
CA GLY A 66 -5.71 0.62 -14.05
C GLY A 66 -7.18 0.90 -13.72
N TRP A 67 -7.69 0.41 -12.58
CA TRP A 67 -9.09 0.61 -12.20
C TRP A 67 -9.43 2.06 -11.90
N ASP A 68 -10.69 2.41 -12.15
CA ASP A 68 -11.26 3.67 -11.70
C ASP A 68 -11.33 3.73 -10.15
N LEU A 69 -11.58 4.92 -9.62
CA LEU A 69 -11.60 5.14 -8.18
C LEU A 69 -12.68 4.33 -7.48
N ALA A 70 -13.89 4.24 -8.05
CA ALA A 70 -15.00 3.56 -7.41
C ALA A 70 -14.72 2.06 -7.29
N ARG A 71 -14.22 1.45 -8.38
CA ARG A 71 -13.85 0.03 -8.38
C ARG A 71 -12.70 -0.28 -7.43
N ALA A 72 -11.69 0.59 -7.36
CA ALA A 72 -10.57 0.43 -6.43
C ALA A 72 -10.99 0.59 -4.97
N THR A 73 -11.82 1.58 -4.65
CA THR A 73 -12.38 1.76 -3.30
C THR A 73 -13.20 0.54 -2.90
N HIS A 74 -14.11 0.08 -3.75
CA HIS A 74 -14.93 -1.10 -3.46
C HIS A 74 -14.08 -2.35 -3.18
N ALA A 75 -13.01 -2.56 -3.94
CA ALA A 75 -12.10 -3.70 -3.73
C ALA A 75 -11.35 -3.60 -2.39
N VAL A 76 -10.96 -2.39 -1.98
CA VAL A 76 -10.29 -2.16 -0.69
C VAL A 76 -11.28 -2.29 0.47
N GLU A 77 -12.51 -1.78 0.34
CA GLU A 77 -13.55 -1.93 1.36
C GLU A 77 -14.01 -3.38 1.54
N ALA A 78 -13.96 -4.18 0.46
CA ALA A 78 -14.26 -5.61 0.51
C ALA A 78 -13.14 -6.47 1.14
N ALA A 79 -11.93 -5.93 1.25
CA ALA A 79 -10.80 -6.61 1.88
C ALA A 79 -10.77 -6.32 3.39
N PRO A 80 -10.38 -7.29 4.23
CA PRO A 80 -10.32 -7.06 5.66
C PRO A 80 -9.19 -6.07 6.01
N SER A 81 -9.34 -5.32 7.10
CA SER A 81 -8.30 -4.37 7.53
C SER A 81 -7.06 -5.10 8.06
N GLN A 82 -7.21 -6.29 8.62
CA GLN A 82 -6.12 -7.11 9.15
C GLN A 82 -6.10 -8.49 8.49
N PRO A 83 -4.91 -9.09 8.30
CA PRO A 83 -4.82 -10.43 7.75
C PRO A 83 -5.50 -11.43 8.70
N PRO A 84 -6.29 -12.38 8.18
CA PRO A 84 -6.97 -13.34 9.02
C PRO A 84 -5.96 -14.17 9.84
N ALA A 85 -6.19 -14.26 11.15
CA ALA A 85 -5.44 -15.12 12.06
C ALA A 85 -5.84 -16.58 11.83
N GLY A 86 -5.36 -17.15 10.74
CA GLY A 86 -5.74 -18.49 10.29
C GLY A 86 -5.93 -18.51 8.79
N SER A 87 -5.39 -19.55 8.15
CA SER A 87 -5.34 -19.80 6.71
C SER A 87 -6.73 -19.96 6.06
N THR A 88 -7.57 -18.94 6.10
CA THR A 88 -8.79 -18.88 5.30
C THR A 88 -8.55 -17.89 4.18
N THR A 89 -8.54 -18.42 2.96
CA THR A 89 -8.33 -17.81 1.64
C THR A 89 -9.35 -16.70 1.30
N GLN A 90 -9.63 -15.78 2.21
CA GLN A 90 -10.54 -14.65 1.97
C GLN A 90 -9.70 -13.42 1.64
N GLY A 91 -9.45 -13.22 0.35
CA GLY A 91 -8.78 -12.04 -0.17
C GLY A 91 -9.40 -11.63 -1.50
N VAL A 92 -9.25 -10.35 -1.86
CA VAL A 92 -9.83 -9.77 -3.07
C VAL A 92 -8.84 -9.93 -4.21
N VAL A 93 -9.23 -10.64 -5.28
CA VAL A 93 -8.40 -10.75 -6.49
C VAL A 93 -8.41 -9.40 -7.20
N LEU A 94 -7.24 -8.77 -7.28
CA LEU A 94 -7.08 -7.47 -7.92
C LEU A 94 -6.83 -7.60 -9.43
N VAL A 95 -6.00 -8.58 -9.81
CA VAL A 95 -5.64 -8.86 -11.19
C VAL A 95 -5.17 -10.29 -11.33
N ALA A 96 -5.50 -10.93 -12.45
CA ALA A 96 -5.09 -12.28 -12.82
C ALA A 96 -4.40 -12.26 -14.19
N GLY A 97 -3.76 -13.36 -14.57
CA GLY A 97 -3.07 -13.47 -15.85
C GLY A 97 -1.65 -12.88 -15.84
N LEU A 98 -1.07 -12.64 -14.66
CA LEU A 98 0.25 -12.02 -14.51
C LEU A 98 1.38 -13.03 -14.65
N SER A 99 2.51 -12.59 -15.21
CA SER A 99 3.76 -13.31 -15.07
C SER A 99 4.29 -13.29 -13.62
N ALA A 100 5.26 -14.15 -13.34
CA ALA A 100 5.91 -14.25 -12.04
C ALA A 100 6.47 -12.91 -11.56
N THR A 101 7.18 -12.21 -12.44
CA THR A 101 7.83 -10.92 -12.16
C THR A 101 6.80 -9.86 -11.84
N SER A 102 5.72 -9.80 -12.61
CA SER A 102 4.69 -8.76 -12.50
C SER A 102 3.81 -8.95 -11.27
N ALA A 103 3.47 -10.20 -10.94
CA ALA A 103 2.77 -10.54 -9.71
C ALA A 103 3.61 -10.17 -8.47
N ALA A 104 4.91 -10.49 -8.49
CA ALA A 104 5.82 -10.12 -7.40
C ALA A 104 5.94 -8.60 -7.23
N ALA A 105 6.14 -7.86 -8.34
CA ALA A 105 6.23 -6.40 -8.32
C ALA A 105 4.94 -5.75 -7.77
N ALA A 106 3.78 -6.26 -8.16
CA ALA A 106 2.49 -5.80 -7.66
C ALA A 106 2.32 -6.05 -6.15
N CYS A 107 2.69 -7.24 -5.66
CA CYS A 107 2.69 -7.54 -4.23
C CYS A 107 3.63 -6.62 -3.45
N GLU A 108 4.85 -6.38 -3.94
CA GLU A 108 5.80 -5.47 -3.29
C GLU A 108 5.29 -4.02 -3.25
N ALA A 109 4.60 -3.57 -4.29
CA ALA A 109 4.00 -2.24 -4.31
C ALA A 109 2.87 -2.10 -3.29
N LEU A 110 1.98 -3.09 -3.20
CA LEU A 110 0.93 -3.13 -2.19
C LEU A 110 1.50 -3.20 -0.77
N ALA A 111 2.55 -4.00 -0.56
CA ALA A 111 3.27 -4.06 0.72
C ALA A 111 3.86 -2.71 1.13
N ARG A 112 4.46 -1.97 0.20
CA ARG A 112 4.95 -0.60 0.44
C ARG A 112 3.84 0.40 0.75
N ALA A 113 2.63 0.15 0.24
CA ALA A 113 1.44 0.94 0.56
C ALA A 113 0.81 0.57 1.92
N GLY A 114 1.33 -0.45 2.62
CA GLY A 114 0.82 -0.92 3.91
C GLY A 114 -0.22 -2.03 3.82
N ALA A 115 -0.49 -2.56 2.64
CA ALA A 115 -1.37 -3.71 2.44
C ALA A 115 -0.61 -5.05 2.56
N THR A 116 -1.33 -6.09 2.94
CA THR A 116 -0.88 -7.48 2.79
C THR A 116 -1.48 -8.04 1.51
N ALA A 117 -0.63 -8.42 0.57
CA ALA A 117 -1.04 -9.05 -0.68
C ALA A 117 -0.19 -10.27 -0.93
N ARG A 118 -0.77 -11.27 -1.60
CA ARG A 118 -0.09 -12.50 -1.99
C ARG A 118 -0.29 -12.81 -3.45
N VAL A 119 0.63 -13.60 -3.97
CA VAL A 119 0.52 -14.19 -5.31
C VAL A 119 -0.24 -15.50 -5.17
N ALA A 120 -1.30 -15.66 -5.96
CA ALA A 120 -2.00 -16.92 -6.13
C ALA A 120 -1.65 -17.51 -7.50
N GLU A 121 -1.45 -18.83 -7.57
CA GLU A 121 -1.14 -19.55 -8.82
C GLU A 121 -2.37 -20.33 -9.31
N GLY A 122 -2.47 -20.58 -10.61
CA GLY A 122 -3.47 -21.48 -11.21
C GLY A 122 -4.79 -20.82 -11.62
N TRP A 123 -4.73 -19.59 -12.13
CA TRP A 123 -5.89 -18.84 -12.64
C TRP A 123 -6.09 -18.98 -14.15
#